data_AF-A0A2X4T4L7-F1
#
_entry.id   AF-A0A2X4T4L7-F1
#
_cell.length_a   1.000
_cell.length_b   1.000
_cell.length_c   1.000
_cell.angle_alpha   90.00
_cell.angle_beta   90.00
_cell.angle_gamma   90.00
#
_symmetry.space_group_name_H-M   'P 1'
#
loop_
_entity.id
_entity.type
_entity.pdbx_description
1 polymer ?
#
loop_
_entity_poly.entity_id
_entity_poly.type
_entity_poly.pdbx_seq_one_letter_code
_entity_poly.pdbx_strand_id
1 'polypeptide(L)'
;MDKNVKANGTEKAAKAYLNYLYTPQAQTIITDYYYRVNNPEVMSKQTDKFPQTELFRVEEKFGSWPEVMKTHFASGGELDKLLRRT
;
A
#
# COMPACT_ATOMS: atom_id res chain seq x y z
N MET A 1 -12.62 -8.28 -0.19
CA MET A 1 -13.41 -8.36 1.06
C MET A 1 -14.15 -9.68 1.05
N ASP A 2 -13.81 -10.52 2.01
CA ASP A 2 -13.74 -11.97 1.85
C ASP A 2 -14.99 -12.70 2.36
N LYS A 3 -15.19 -13.96 1.94
CA LYS A 3 -16.30 -14.84 2.35
C LYS A 3 -16.43 -14.96 3.88
N ASN A 4 -15.31 -14.83 4.60
CA ASN A 4 -15.24 -14.91 6.07
C ASN A 4 -15.98 -13.77 6.78
N VAL A 5 -15.98 -12.58 6.18
CA VAL A 5 -16.60 -11.38 6.75
C VAL A 5 -18.14 -11.47 6.64
N LYS A 6 -18.63 -12.12 5.58
CA LYS A 6 -20.05 -12.47 5.42
C LYS A 6 -20.48 -13.58 6.38
N ALA A 7 -19.65 -14.61 6.55
CA ALA A 7 -19.94 -15.73 7.44
C ALA A 7 -20.03 -15.33 8.93
N ASN A 8 -19.21 -14.36 9.36
CA ASN A 8 -19.16 -13.90 10.75
C ASN A 8 -20.09 -12.69 11.04
N GLY A 9 -20.87 -12.22 10.06
CA GLY A 9 -21.76 -11.06 10.23
C GLY A 9 -21.04 -9.72 10.49
N THR A 10 -19.72 -9.65 10.27
CA THR A 10 -18.89 -8.48 10.60
C THR A 10 -18.69 -7.52 9.43
N GLU A 11 -19.29 -7.78 8.26
CA GLU A 11 -19.14 -6.99 7.04
C GLU A 11 -19.40 -5.50 7.24
N LYS A 12 -20.47 -5.15 7.96
CA LYS A 12 -20.81 -3.76 8.20
C LYS A 12 -19.73 -3.05 9.02
N ALA A 13 -19.24 -3.68 10.08
CA ALA A 13 -18.20 -3.12 10.94
C ALA A 13 -16.85 -3.03 10.21
N ALA A 14 -16.46 -4.09 9.50
CA ALA A 14 -15.22 -4.11 8.72
C ALA A 14 -15.22 -3.06 7.61
N LYS A 15 -16.33 -2.91 6.89
CA LYS A 15 -16.49 -1.87 5.87
C LYS A 15 -16.47 -0.47 6.46
N ALA A 16 -17.17 -0.26 7.58
CA ALA A 16 -17.13 1.02 8.28
C ALA A 16 -15.72 1.39 8.74
N TYR A 17 -14.97 0.42 9.28
CA TYR A 17 -13.59 0.62 9.68
C TYR A 17 -12.68 0.99 8.49
N LEU A 18 -12.74 0.24 7.39
CA LEU A 18 -11.93 0.58 6.22
C LEU A 18 -12.32 1.95 5.63
N ASN A 19 -13.61 2.29 5.59
CA ASN A 19 -14.05 3.61 5.15
C ASN A 19 -13.53 4.71 6.08
N TYR A 20 -13.54 4.47 7.39
CA TYR A 20 -13.02 5.42 8.38
C TYR A 20 -11.54 5.72 8.16
N LEU A 21 -10.74 4.72 7.79
CA LEU A 21 -9.32 4.92 7.47
C LEU A 21 -9.10 5.99 6.37
N TYR A 22 -10.08 6.24 5.48
CA TYR A 22 -10.00 7.26 4.44
C TYR A 22 -10.52 8.64 4.84
N THR A 23 -11.01 8.82 6.08
CA THR A 23 -11.40 10.13 6.59
C THR A 23 -10.19 11.02 6.84
N PRO A 24 -10.31 12.36 6.75
CA PRO A 24 -9.21 13.27 7.09
C PRO A 24 -8.66 13.06 8.51
N GLN A 25 -9.53 12.74 9.47
CA GLN A 25 -9.14 12.44 10.84
C GLN A 25 -8.21 11.22 10.92
N ALA A 26 -8.64 10.08 10.35
CA ALA A 26 -7.83 8.87 10.38
C ALA A 26 -6.52 9.05 9.61
N GLN A 27 -6.57 9.70 8.45
CA GLN A 27 -5.37 9.97 7.65
C GLN A 27 -4.39 10.88 8.40
N THR A 28 -4.86 11.85 9.19
CA THR A 28 -3.99 12.66 10.06
C THR A 28 -3.29 11.79 11.11
N ILE A 29 -4.04 10.92 11.80
CA ILE A 29 -3.46 9.99 12.78
C ILE A 29 -2.41 9.09 12.12
N ILE A 30 -2.70 8.57 10.92
CA ILE A 30 -1.79 7.70 10.16
C ILE A 30 -0.45 8.43 9.87
N THR A 31 -0.47 9.74 9.60
CA THR A 31 0.76 10.52 9.39
C THR A 31 1.62 10.72 10.65
N ASP A 32 1.04 10.60 11.85
CA ASP A 32 1.81 10.62 13.11
C ASP A 32 2.65 9.35 13.30
N TYR A 33 2.30 8.28 12.58
CA TYR A 33 3.07 7.04 12.50
C TYR A 33 3.94 6.96 11.24
N TYR A 34 4.25 8.11 10.61
CA TYR A 34 5.17 8.21 9.47
C TYR A 34 4.74 7.49 8.17
N TYR A 35 3.45 7.23 8.01
CA TYR A 35 2.91 6.75 6.74
C TYR A 35 2.50 7.91 5.84
N ARG A 36 2.84 7.84 4.55
CA ARG A 36 2.30 8.74 3.53
C ARG A 36 0.85 8.35 3.22
N VAL A 37 -0.01 9.34 3.12
CA VAL A 37 -1.45 9.17 2.90
C VAL A 37 -1.90 9.72 1.56
N ASN A 38 -3.05 9.25 1.06
CA ASN A 38 -3.59 9.68 -0.24
C ASN A 38 -4.40 10.99 -0.17
N ASN A 39 -4.61 11.58 1.01
CA ASN A 39 -5.31 12.85 1.16
C ASN A 39 -4.32 14.02 0.94
N PRO A 40 -4.44 14.80 -0.15
CA PRO A 40 -3.49 15.88 -0.47
C PRO A 40 -3.49 17.01 0.55
N GLU A 41 -4.64 17.32 1.15
CA GLU A 41 -4.77 18.38 2.16
C GLU A 41 -4.12 18.00 3.48
N VAL A 42 -4.13 16.71 3.82
CA VAL A 42 -3.39 16.20 4.98
C VAL A 42 -1.90 16.23 4.68
N MET A 43 -1.46 15.73 3.52
CA MET A 43 -0.03 15.67 3.17
C MET A 43 0.62 17.04 3.00
N SER A 44 -0.10 18.05 2.51
CA SER A 44 0.44 19.40 2.36
C SER A 44 0.85 20.04 3.69
N LYS A 45 0.34 19.54 4.83
CA LYS A 45 0.67 19.99 6.19
C LYS A 45 1.82 19.21 6.82
N GLN A 46 2.34 18.17 6.16
CA GLN A 46 3.33 17.25 6.72
C GLN A 46 4.69 17.36 6.03
N THR A 47 4.99 18.51 5.39
CA THR A 47 6.23 18.75 4.64
C THR A 47 7.49 18.56 5.47
N ASP A 48 7.41 18.83 6.77
CA ASP A 48 8.54 18.69 7.70
C ASP A 48 8.90 17.22 7.96
N LYS A 49 7.89 16.32 7.90
CA LYS A 49 8.08 14.86 8.10
C LYS A 49 8.33 14.13 6.78
N PHE A 50 7.75 14.62 5.69
CA PHE A 50 7.80 13.98 4.38
C PHE A 50 8.40 14.91 3.34
N PRO A 51 9.72 14.84 3.11
CA PRO A 51 10.35 15.63 2.06
C PRO A 51 9.78 15.26 0.69
N GLN A 52 9.85 16.20 -0.25
CA GLN A 52 9.49 15.93 -1.63
C GLN A 52 10.34 14.76 -2.16
N THR A 53 9.69 13.78 -2.76
CA THR A 53 10.35 12.57 -3.27
C THR A 53 9.72 12.22 -4.60
N GLU A 54 10.56 11.99 -5.60
CA GLU A 54 10.12 11.44 -6.87
C GLU A 54 9.76 9.97 -6.66
N LEU A 55 8.52 9.62 -7.01
CA LEU A 55 7.99 8.27 -6.89
C LEU A 55 7.50 7.83 -8.27
N PHE A 56 7.59 6.54 -8.54
CA PHE A 56 6.97 5.92 -9.70
C PHE A 56 6.01 4.83 -9.25
N ARG A 57 5.03 4.52 -10.09
CA ARG A 57 4.15 3.38 -9.85
C ARG A 57 4.75 2.12 -10.45
N VAL A 58 4.48 0.99 -9.80
CA VAL A 58 4.88 -0.32 -10.34
C VAL A 58 4.29 -0.55 -11.73
N GLU A 59 3.04 -0.13 -11.94
CA GLU A 59 2.37 -0.31 -13.23
C GLU A 59 3.02 0.49 -14.37
N GLU A 60 3.63 1.65 -14.06
CA GLU A 60 4.28 2.51 -15.06
C GLU A 60 5.65 1.97 -15.50
N LYS A 61 6.33 1.23 -14.63
CA LYS A 61 7.70 0.73 -14.89
C LYS A 61 7.73 -0.75 -15.27
N PHE A 62 6.76 -1.53 -14.79
CA PHE A 62 6.81 -2.99 -14.84
C PHE A 62 5.49 -3.64 -15.27
N GLY A 63 4.50 -2.84 -15.69
CA GLY A 63 3.22 -3.35 -16.20
C GLY A 63 2.21 -3.66 -15.09
N SER A 64 2.33 -4.81 -14.42
CA SER A 64 1.34 -5.22 -13.41
C SER A 64 1.98 -5.92 -12.21
N TRP A 65 1.33 -5.85 -11.05
CA TRP A 65 1.78 -6.56 -9.85
C TRP A 65 1.93 -8.07 -10.06
N PRO A 66 0.99 -8.80 -10.69
CA PRO A 66 1.17 -10.23 -10.95
C PRO A 66 2.40 -10.52 -11.82
N GLU A 67 2.66 -9.69 -12.82
CA GLU A 67 3.81 -9.83 -13.70
C GLU A 67 5.13 -9.57 -12.98
N VAL A 68 5.20 -8.49 -12.19
CA VAL A 68 6.38 -8.17 -11.35
C VAL A 68 6.68 -9.30 -10.38
N MET A 69 5.66 -9.80 -9.69
CA MET A 69 5.81 -10.91 -8.75
C MET A 69 6.32 -12.17 -9.45
N LYS A 70 5.78 -12.49 -10.63
CA LYS A 70 6.22 -13.64 -11.42
C LYS A 70 7.67 -13.50 -11.92
N THR A 71 8.02 -12.35 -12.47
CA THR A 71 9.33 -12.13 -13.10
C THR A 71 10.45 -12.05 -12.06
N HIS A 72 10.22 -11.30 -10.98
CA HIS A 72 11.30 -10.99 -10.04
C HIS A 72 11.36 -11.93 -8.83
N PHE A 73 10.20 -12.39 -8.32
CA PHE A 73 10.10 -12.97 -6.97
C PHE A 73 9.58 -14.41 -6.93
N ALA A 74 9.04 -14.96 -8.01
CA ALA A 74 8.67 -16.37 -8.06
C ALA A 74 9.91 -17.27 -8.04
N SER A 75 9.72 -18.55 -7.70
CA SER A 75 10.79 -19.54 -7.74
C SER A 75 11.44 -19.60 -9.12
N GLY A 76 12.77 -19.47 -9.16
CA GLY A 76 13.55 -19.37 -10.39
C GLY A 76 13.54 -17.99 -11.06
N GLY A 77 12.89 -16.99 -10.45
CA GLY A 77 12.84 -15.60 -10.89
C GLY A 77 14.17 -14.87 -10.76
N GLU A 78 14.19 -13.57 -11.08
CA GLU A 78 15.43 -12.79 -11.13
C GLU A 78 16.15 -12.72 -9.78
N LEU A 79 15.44 -12.60 -8.65
CA LEU A 79 16.06 -12.60 -7.33
C LEU A 79 16.82 -13.91 -7.05
N ASP A 80 16.20 -15.06 -7.32
CA ASP A 80 16.83 -16.39 -7.15
C ASP A 80 18.07 -16.54 -8.02
N LYS A 81 18.01 -16.05 -9.28
CA LYS A 81 19.16 -16.08 -10.19
C LYS A 81 20.32 -15.24 -9.68
N LEU A 82 20.04 -14.07 -9.09
CA LEU A 82 21.06 -13.21 -8.51
C LEU A 82 21.70 -13.86 -7.27
N LEU A 83 20.89 -14.43 -6.37
CA LEU A 83 21.37 -15.05 -5.14
C LEU A 83 22.15 -16.35 -5.36
N ARG A 84 21.92 -17.07 -6.47
CA ARG A 84 22.71 -18.26 -6.83
C ARG A 84 24.10 -17.95 -7.41
N ARG A 85 24.35 -16.71 -7.78
CA ARG A 85 25.63 -16.28 -8.38
C ARG A 85 26.66 -15.81 -7.34
N THR A 86 26.24 -15.67 -6.09
CA THR A 86 27.08 -15.38 -4.91
C THR A 86 27.38 -16.66 -4.15
#